data_AF-A0A7V9P991-F1
#
_entry.id   AF-A0A7V9P991-F1
#
_cell.length_a   1.000
_cell.length_b   1.000
_cell.length_c   1.000
_cell.angle_alpha   90.00
_cell.angle_beta   90.00
_cell.angle_gamma   90.00
#
_symmetry.space_group_name_H-M   'P 1'
#
loop_
_entity.id
_entity.type
_entity.pdbx_description
1 polymer ?
#
loop_
_entity_poly.entity_id
_entity_poly.type
_entity_poly.pdbx_seq_one_letter_code
_entity_poly.pdbx_strand_id
1 'polypeptide(L)'
;MKKIIFAVLIIFFGCTVSTLAQSRTRKPKKSAVKTVAKPATEKPSSIVETPVENAVKKNERPTEETIQIFETAQKANQTTKPNARPNQSKQTTPVYFYTFSQPQFLVSKIFVEHDETGAGKISFQKKDFGDLITDPIQLSPTALERVKAIFDSLNFLDSKEIYQSAERNYSHLGTMIFAVKKDGRERAAEFNWTENKDAKMLADEYRRICQQFVWIFDVNLARENQQLETPALMDALDSLLKRNEISDAFQMLPFLRELSTDERLPLIARNHAGRIIKTIEKSKK
;
A
#
# COMPACT_ATOMS: atom_id res chain seq x y z
N MET A 1 -10.30 -53.28 24.02
CA MET A 1 -11.64 -53.91 24.02
C MET A 1 -12.68 -52.90 23.56
N LYS A 2 -13.45 -53.25 22.50
CA LYS A 2 -14.75 -52.69 22.05
C LYS A 2 -14.73 -51.25 21.48
N LYS A 3 -15.35 -50.91 20.33
CA LYS A 3 -16.12 -51.64 19.29
C LYS A 3 -16.19 -50.74 18.03
N ILE A 4 -16.08 -51.37 16.85
CA ILE A 4 -16.46 -50.85 15.53
C ILE A 4 -17.90 -51.31 15.25
N ILE A 5 -18.79 -50.43 14.78
CA ILE A 5 -20.11 -50.71 14.17
C ILE A 5 -20.39 -49.54 13.18
N PHE A 6 -20.21 -49.66 11.84
CA PHE A 6 -21.19 -50.04 10.79
C PHE A 6 -22.59 -49.40 11.00
N ALA A 7 -23.24 -48.66 10.09
CA ALA A 7 -23.69 -49.06 8.75
C ALA A 7 -24.81 -48.09 8.26
N VAL A 8 -24.88 -47.90 6.93
CA VAL A 8 -26.09 -47.84 6.05
C VAL A 8 -26.96 -46.55 6.08
N LEU A 9 -27.11 -45.76 5.00
CA LEU A 9 -27.70 -45.92 3.63
C LEU A 9 -29.18 -45.46 3.58
N ILE A 10 -29.59 -44.99 2.38
CA ILE A 10 -30.97 -44.75 1.85
C ILE A 10 -31.37 -43.27 1.88
N ILE A 11 -31.15 -42.46 0.84
CA ILE A 11 -31.75 -42.37 -0.53
C ILE A 11 -33.22 -41.86 -0.54
N PHE A 12 -33.45 -40.82 -1.38
CA PHE A 12 -34.56 -40.61 -2.34
C PHE A 12 -35.53 -39.42 -2.16
N PHE A 13 -35.85 -38.83 -3.34
CA PHE A 13 -36.91 -37.88 -3.72
C PHE A 13 -36.77 -36.43 -3.21
N GLY A 14 -36.75 -35.39 -4.04
CA GLY A 14 -37.28 -35.21 -5.39
C GLY A 14 -38.20 -33.99 -5.38
N CYS A 15 -37.87 -32.94 -6.15
CA CYS A 15 -38.85 -32.05 -6.76
C CYS A 15 -38.15 -31.03 -7.67
N THR A 16 -38.29 -31.27 -8.96
CA THR A 16 -38.15 -30.35 -10.08
C THR A 16 -39.26 -29.29 -10.04
N VAL A 17 -38.96 -28.01 -10.28
CA VAL A 17 -39.77 -27.14 -11.16
C VAL A 17 -38.86 -26.10 -11.82
N SER A 18 -38.98 -26.05 -13.14
CA SER A 18 -38.29 -25.18 -14.09
C SER A 18 -38.93 -23.78 -14.21
N THR A 19 -38.30 -22.95 -15.05
CA THR A 19 -38.78 -21.70 -15.69
C THR A 19 -38.45 -20.40 -14.92
N LEU A 20 -38.02 -19.29 -15.55
CA LEU A 20 -38.14 -18.84 -16.93
C LEU A 20 -37.00 -17.85 -17.24
N ALA A 21 -36.40 -18.00 -18.42
CA ALA A 21 -35.46 -17.05 -19.02
C ALA A 21 -36.17 -15.74 -19.41
N GLN A 22 -35.53 -14.60 -19.12
CA GLN A 22 -35.73 -13.37 -19.88
C GLN A 22 -34.38 -12.79 -20.28
N SER A 23 -33.93 -13.20 -21.47
CA SER A 23 -32.92 -12.47 -22.22
C SER A 23 -33.53 -11.15 -22.71
N ARG A 24 -32.94 -10.02 -22.31
CA ARG A 24 -33.18 -8.72 -22.95
C ARG A 24 -32.04 -8.44 -23.92
N THR A 25 -32.26 -8.81 -25.16
CA THR A 25 -31.46 -8.40 -26.31
C THR A 25 -31.69 -6.90 -26.58
N ARG A 26 -30.71 -6.06 -26.26
CA ARG A 26 -30.65 -4.68 -26.75
C ARG A 26 -30.05 -4.69 -28.15
N LYS A 27 -30.88 -4.35 -29.15
CA LYS A 27 -30.45 -4.08 -30.53
C LYS A 27 -29.57 -2.82 -30.58
N PRO A 28 -28.40 -2.82 -31.24
CA PRO A 28 -27.68 -1.61 -31.58
C PRO A 28 -28.34 -0.89 -32.78
N LYS A 29 -28.57 0.40 -32.63
CA LYS A 29 -29.11 1.31 -33.65
C LYS A 29 -27.98 1.66 -34.64
N LYS A 30 -28.09 1.17 -35.88
CA LYS A 30 -27.28 1.61 -37.03
C LYS A 30 -27.54 3.10 -37.27
N SER A 31 -26.48 3.90 -37.36
CA SER A 31 -26.51 5.24 -37.95
C SER A 31 -25.38 5.34 -38.98
N ALA A 32 -25.68 6.10 -40.03
CA ALA A 32 -25.14 6.03 -41.37
C ALA A 32 -23.65 6.37 -41.51
N VAL A 33 -23.01 5.62 -42.41
CA VAL A 33 -21.73 5.95 -43.07
C VAL A 33 -21.99 7.11 -44.04
N LYS A 34 -21.22 8.20 -43.91
CA LYS A 34 -21.08 9.20 -44.97
C LYS A 34 -19.62 9.22 -45.42
N THR A 35 -19.41 8.74 -46.63
CA THR A 35 -18.18 8.74 -47.41
C THR A 35 -17.86 10.17 -47.87
N VAL A 36 -16.68 10.71 -47.56
CA VAL A 36 -16.05 11.78 -48.34
C VAL A 36 -14.53 11.56 -48.43
N ALA A 37 -14.10 11.47 -49.69
CA ALA A 37 -12.80 11.56 -50.35
C ALA A 37 -11.46 11.74 -49.59
N LYS A 38 -10.49 10.96 -50.10
CA LYS A 38 -9.02 11.08 -50.05
C LYS A 38 -8.55 12.23 -50.98
N PRO A 39 -7.49 12.98 -50.63
CA PRO A 39 -6.19 12.85 -51.33
C PRO A 39 -5.02 13.08 -50.35
N ALA A 40 -3.73 12.87 -50.60
CA ALA A 40 -2.94 12.23 -51.64
C ALA A 40 -1.60 11.84 -50.94
N THR A 41 -0.89 10.93 -51.59
CA THR A 41 0.39 10.36 -51.23
C THR A 41 1.53 11.39 -51.25
N GLU A 42 2.33 11.46 -50.18
CA GLU A 42 3.76 11.82 -50.28
C GLU A 42 4.60 10.80 -49.52
N LYS A 43 5.70 10.40 -50.17
CA LYS A 43 6.68 9.37 -49.77
C LYS A 43 7.84 10.01 -48.98
N PRO A 44 8.75 9.22 -48.40
CA PRO A 44 9.31 9.46 -47.07
C PRO A 44 10.57 10.34 -47.10
N SER A 45 10.78 11.11 -46.04
CA SER A 45 12.09 11.69 -45.74
C SER A 45 12.70 10.97 -44.55
N SER A 46 13.81 10.28 -44.83
CA SER A 46 14.74 9.70 -43.87
C SER A 46 15.21 10.73 -42.86
N ILE A 47 15.18 10.38 -41.57
CA ILE A 47 16.01 11.01 -40.55
C ILE A 47 16.85 9.91 -39.91
N VAL A 48 18.12 9.98 -40.29
CA VAL A 48 19.35 9.51 -39.66
C VAL A 48 19.18 8.87 -38.27
N GLU A 49 19.52 7.59 -38.22
CA GLU A 49 19.92 6.88 -37.01
C GLU A 49 21.24 7.48 -36.49
N THR A 50 21.22 8.05 -35.30
CA THR A 50 22.42 8.19 -34.46
C THR A 50 22.35 7.14 -33.36
N PRO A 51 23.42 6.37 -33.13
CA PRO A 51 23.42 5.28 -32.17
C PRO A 51 23.46 5.86 -30.75
N VAL A 52 22.42 5.61 -29.96
CA VAL A 52 22.50 5.80 -28.51
C VAL A 52 23.16 4.57 -27.94
N GLU A 53 24.44 4.74 -27.63
CA GLU A 53 25.28 3.83 -26.85
C GLU A 53 24.60 3.54 -25.52
N ASN A 54 23.97 2.35 -25.43
CA ASN A 54 23.46 1.80 -24.18
C ASN A 54 24.64 1.40 -23.29
N ALA A 55 25.18 2.37 -22.55
CA ALA A 55 26.09 2.12 -21.46
C ALA A 55 25.30 1.43 -20.31
N VAL A 56 25.42 0.11 -20.26
CA VAL A 56 25.03 -0.71 -19.11
C VAL A 56 25.81 -0.23 -17.90
N LYS A 57 25.19 0.61 -17.06
CA LYS A 57 25.68 0.88 -15.70
C LYS A 57 25.45 -0.39 -14.88
N LYS A 58 26.52 -1.17 -14.75
CA LYS A 58 26.67 -2.26 -13.79
C LYS A 58 26.40 -1.69 -12.39
N ASN A 59 25.32 -2.14 -11.75
CA ASN A 59 24.94 -1.72 -10.40
C ASN A 59 26.05 -2.10 -9.41
N GLU A 60 26.79 -1.10 -8.95
CA GLU A 60 27.65 -1.22 -7.79
C GLU A 60 26.82 -1.29 -6.51
N ARG A 61 27.43 -1.85 -5.47
CA ARG A 61 26.89 -2.00 -4.12
C ARG A 61 26.41 -0.63 -3.57
N PRO A 62 25.22 -0.52 -2.95
CA PRO A 62 24.75 0.76 -2.41
C PRO A 62 25.74 1.32 -1.39
N THR A 63 26.18 2.55 -1.62
CA THR A 63 27.18 3.30 -0.83
C THR A 63 26.47 4.17 0.23
N GLU A 64 27.25 4.81 1.10
CA GLU A 64 26.83 5.66 2.25
C GLU A 64 25.71 6.70 1.96
N GLU A 65 25.44 7.03 0.69
CA GLU A 65 24.33 7.89 0.25
C GLU A 65 22.95 7.35 0.63
N THR A 66 22.73 6.03 0.60
CA THR A 66 21.44 5.43 1.03
C THR A 66 21.19 5.68 2.52
N ILE A 67 22.25 5.71 3.34
CA ILE A 67 22.21 6.00 4.78
C ILE A 67 21.99 7.50 5.01
N GLN A 68 22.58 8.37 4.18
CA GLN A 68 22.31 9.82 4.25
C GLN A 68 20.87 10.18 3.91
N ILE A 69 20.16 9.42 3.06
CA ILE A 69 18.71 9.63 2.82
C ILE A 69 17.92 9.42 4.12
N PHE A 70 18.31 8.44 4.94
CA PHE A 70 17.70 8.17 6.25
C PHE A 70 18.06 9.25 7.29
N GLU A 71 19.31 9.72 7.34
CA GLU A 71 19.72 10.81 8.25
C GLU A 71 19.18 12.19 7.86
N THR A 72 19.04 12.47 6.56
CA THR A 72 18.52 13.75 6.07
C THR A 72 17.02 13.85 6.31
N ALA A 73 16.28 12.74 6.24
CA ALA A 73 14.87 12.68 6.67
C ALA A 73 14.71 12.95 8.17
N GLN A 74 15.69 12.56 9.00
CA GLN A 74 15.69 12.89 10.43
C GLN A 74 16.01 14.37 10.70
N LYS A 75 16.85 15.02 9.88
CA LYS A 75 17.24 16.44 10.04
C LYS A 75 16.21 17.45 9.52
N ALA A 76 15.31 17.06 8.62
CA ALA A 76 14.25 17.94 8.09
C ALA A 76 13.09 18.24 9.07
N ASN A 77 13.07 17.61 10.26
CA ASN A 77 12.00 17.75 11.26
C ASN A 77 12.12 18.99 12.19
N GLN A 78 12.88 20.02 11.81
CA GLN A 78 12.99 21.26 12.61
C GLN A 78 12.67 22.51 11.79
N THR A 79 11.46 22.63 11.25
CA THR A 79 10.92 23.96 10.89
C THR A 79 9.40 24.02 10.90
N THR A 80 8.89 24.71 11.94
CA THR A 80 7.72 25.62 12.00
C THR A 80 6.28 25.12 11.73
N LYS A 81 5.49 24.96 12.81
CA LYS A 81 4.37 25.86 13.20
C LYS A 81 3.91 25.62 14.65
N PRO A 82 3.41 26.63 15.40
CA PRO A 82 3.17 26.54 16.84
C PRO A 82 1.68 26.35 17.17
N ASN A 83 1.30 25.14 17.61
CA ASN A 83 0.31 24.87 18.67
C ASN A 83 -0.15 23.40 18.60
N ALA A 84 0.60 22.51 19.22
CA ALA A 84 0.08 21.25 19.72
C ALA A 84 0.86 20.88 20.98
N ARG A 85 0.14 20.53 22.05
CA ARG A 85 0.71 20.13 23.35
C ARG A 85 1.76 19.02 23.15
N PRO A 86 2.90 19.06 23.86
CA PRO A 86 3.88 17.99 23.77
C PRO A 86 3.34 16.77 24.52
N ASN A 87 2.69 15.85 23.81
CA ASN A 87 2.64 14.48 24.28
C ASN A 87 4.04 13.93 24.07
N GLN A 88 4.81 13.83 25.15
CA GLN A 88 6.15 13.24 25.16
C GLN A 88 6.03 11.77 24.76
N SER A 89 6.08 11.50 23.46
CA SER A 89 6.27 10.15 22.94
C SER A 89 7.65 9.69 23.41
N LYS A 90 7.67 8.63 24.23
CA LYS A 90 8.86 7.93 24.70
C LYS A 90 9.79 7.71 23.49
N GLN A 91 10.93 8.42 23.43
CA GLN A 91 11.87 8.33 22.31
C GLN A 91 12.33 6.89 22.19
N THR A 92 11.84 6.22 21.16
CA THR A 92 12.13 4.83 20.86
C THR A 92 13.18 4.81 19.77
N THR A 93 14.23 4.00 19.93
CA THR A 93 15.28 3.89 18.92
C THR A 93 14.74 3.05 17.76
N PRO A 94 14.57 3.62 16.55
CA PRO A 94 14.06 2.87 15.42
C PRO A 94 15.06 1.81 14.97
N VAL A 95 14.54 0.62 14.67
CA VAL A 95 15.33 -0.54 14.23
C VAL A 95 15.06 -0.87 12.77
N TYR A 96 13.82 -0.70 12.33
CA TYR A 96 13.39 -1.02 10.98
C TYR A 96 13.01 0.26 10.25
N PHE A 97 13.40 0.33 8.98
CA PHE A 97 13.20 1.48 8.12
C PHE A 97 12.69 1.04 6.76
N TYR A 98 11.73 1.78 6.23
CA TYR A 98 11.22 1.62 4.88
C TYR A 98 11.09 2.98 4.21
N THR A 99 11.54 3.07 2.97
CA THR A 99 11.31 4.22 2.10
C THR A 99 10.66 3.78 0.80
N PHE A 100 9.68 4.54 0.35
CA PHE A 100 9.16 4.52 -1.01
C PHE A 100 9.34 5.90 -1.64
N SER A 101 9.72 5.95 -2.93
CA SER A 101 9.84 7.20 -3.68
C SER A 101 9.37 7.04 -5.12
N GLN A 102 8.48 7.94 -5.56
CA GLN A 102 8.06 8.14 -6.93
C GLN A 102 7.58 9.60 -7.13
N PRO A 103 8.43 10.51 -7.68
CA PRO A 103 8.09 11.92 -7.86
C PRO A 103 6.76 12.23 -8.58
N GLN A 104 6.29 11.34 -9.46
CA GLN A 104 5.07 11.58 -10.24
C GLN A 104 3.78 11.16 -9.53
N PHE A 105 3.86 10.51 -8.37
CA PHE A 105 2.68 10.06 -7.62
C PHE A 105 2.12 11.17 -6.74
N LEU A 106 0.82 11.05 -6.41
CA LEU A 106 0.16 11.97 -5.48
C LEU A 106 0.83 11.95 -4.11
N VAL A 107 1.21 10.76 -3.63
CA VAL A 107 2.11 10.56 -2.49
C VAL A 107 3.48 10.22 -3.07
N SER A 108 4.37 11.20 -3.13
CA SER A 108 5.62 11.09 -3.88
C SER A 108 6.73 10.43 -3.10
N LYS A 109 6.70 10.51 -1.76
CA LYS A 109 7.67 9.89 -0.87
C LYS A 109 6.97 9.43 0.40
N ILE A 110 7.31 8.23 0.86
CA ILE A 110 6.88 7.70 2.16
C ILE A 110 8.10 7.16 2.88
N PHE A 111 8.19 7.44 4.17
CA PHE A 111 9.21 6.95 5.08
C PHE A 111 8.53 6.38 6.31
N VAL A 112 8.87 5.16 6.68
CA VAL A 112 8.39 4.49 7.89
C VAL A 112 9.62 4.11 8.69
N GLU A 113 9.62 4.46 9.97
CA GLU A 113 10.59 3.95 10.93
C GLU A 113 9.84 3.41 12.15
N HIS A 114 10.27 2.27 12.67
CA HIS A 114 9.71 1.71 13.90
C HIS A 114 10.73 0.88 14.67
N ASP A 115 10.51 0.75 15.97
CA ASP A 115 11.31 -0.07 16.87
C ASP A 115 10.90 -1.55 16.82
N GLU A 116 11.44 -2.35 17.74
CA GLU A 116 11.09 -3.76 17.88
C GLU A 116 9.71 -4.03 18.49
N THR A 117 9.04 -3.01 19.03
CA THR A 117 7.68 -3.08 19.57
C THR A 117 6.62 -2.62 18.56
N GLY A 118 7.07 -2.12 17.40
CA GLY A 118 6.21 -1.57 16.34
C GLY A 118 5.85 -0.09 16.57
N ALA A 119 6.35 0.54 17.63
CA ALA A 119 6.19 1.96 17.88
C ALA A 119 7.14 2.74 16.97
N GLY A 120 6.65 3.81 16.36
CA GLY A 120 7.45 4.56 15.40
C GLY A 120 6.76 5.78 14.84
N LYS A 121 7.17 6.17 13.63
CA LYS A 121 6.53 7.24 12.87
C LYS A 121 6.45 6.91 11.38
N ILE A 122 5.44 7.47 10.72
CA ILE A 122 5.34 7.53 9.27
C ILE A 122 5.48 8.99 8.85
N SER A 123 6.29 9.23 7.84
CA SER A 123 6.42 10.53 7.19
C SER A 123 6.13 10.39 5.71
N PHE A 124 5.35 11.28 5.12
CA PHE A 124 5.09 11.25 3.69
C PHE A 124 4.91 12.64 3.10
N GLN A 125 5.21 12.75 1.81
CA GLN A 125 5.08 13.98 1.04
C GLN A 125 3.97 13.79 0.01
N LYS A 126 2.96 14.68 0.03
CA LYS A 126 1.91 14.74 -0.98
C LYS A 126 2.23 15.84 -1.97
N LYS A 127 1.96 15.65 -3.26
CA LYS A 127 2.29 16.64 -4.30
C LYS A 127 1.68 18.03 -4.03
N ASP A 128 0.49 18.06 -3.44
CA ASP A 128 -0.23 19.30 -3.11
C ASP A 128 0.23 19.92 -1.79
N PHE A 129 1.06 19.21 -1.01
CA PHE A 129 1.59 19.65 0.27
C PHE A 129 3.11 19.74 0.16
N GLY A 130 3.65 20.96 0.12
CA GLY A 130 5.10 21.17 0.00
C GLY A 130 5.91 20.56 1.14
N ASP A 131 5.28 20.39 2.31
CA ASP A 131 5.91 19.94 3.54
C ASP A 131 5.80 18.42 3.77
N LEU A 132 6.77 17.86 4.47
CA LEU A 132 6.77 16.47 4.93
C LEU A 132 5.80 16.34 6.11
N ILE A 133 4.71 15.59 5.93
CA ILE A 133 3.75 15.27 6.98
C ILE A 133 4.31 14.11 7.79
N THR A 134 4.27 14.20 9.13
CA THR A 134 4.79 13.14 10.01
C THR A 134 3.80 12.84 11.14
N ASP A 135 3.39 11.58 11.24
CA ASP A 135 2.48 11.08 12.26
C ASP A 135 3.11 9.92 13.05
N PRO A 136 2.85 9.81 14.37
CA PRO A 136 3.22 8.63 15.12
C PRO A 136 2.43 7.41 14.66
N ILE A 137 3.08 6.25 14.62
CA ILE A 137 2.43 4.99 14.30
C ILE A 137 2.70 3.95 15.38
N GLN A 138 1.79 2.99 15.46
CA GLN A 138 1.98 1.76 16.19
C GLN A 138 1.62 0.63 15.23
N LEU A 139 2.54 -0.26 14.89
CA LEU A 139 2.19 -1.47 14.16
C LEU A 139 1.46 -2.44 15.08
N SER A 140 0.47 -3.16 14.53
CA SER A 140 -0.17 -4.22 15.29
C SER A 140 0.79 -5.39 15.55
N PRO A 141 0.59 -6.19 16.60
CA PRO A 141 1.43 -7.35 16.87
C PRO A 141 1.52 -8.30 15.68
N THR A 142 0.40 -8.53 14.98
CA THR A 142 0.34 -9.42 13.82
C THR A 142 1.09 -8.86 12.61
N ALA A 143 1.00 -7.55 12.35
CA ALA A 143 1.79 -6.91 11.29
C ALA A 143 3.29 -6.96 11.57
N LEU A 144 3.67 -6.65 12.81
CA LEU A 144 5.05 -6.67 13.26
C LEU A 144 5.66 -8.08 13.21
N GLU A 145 4.90 -9.10 13.60
CA GLU A 145 5.32 -10.51 13.49
C GLU A 145 5.62 -10.90 12.04
N ARG A 146 4.75 -10.52 11.09
CA ARG A 146 5.01 -10.75 9.65
C ARG A 146 6.27 -10.05 9.18
N VAL A 147 6.46 -8.77 9.53
CA VAL A 147 7.65 -8.00 9.16
C VAL A 147 8.93 -8.69 9.68
N LYS A 148 8.94 -9.06 10.96
CA LYS A 148 10.08 -9.76 11.58
C LYS A 148 10.37 -11.09 10.92
N ALA A 149 9.33 -11.92 10.72
CA ALA A 149 9.48 -13.23 10.09
C ALA A 149 10.07 -13.14 8.67
N ILE A 150 9.71 -12.11 7.90
CA ILE A 150 10.26 -11.89 6.56
C ILE A 150 11.72 -11.39 6.61
N PHE A 151 12.06 -10.49 7.55
CA PHE A 151 13.46 -10.09 7.73
C PHE A 151 14.35 -11.26 8.16
N ASP A 152 13.83 -12.14 9.02
CA ASP A 152 14.50 -13.37 9.45
C ASP A 152 14.67 -14.35 8.28
N SER A 153 13.65 -14.55 7.45
CA SER A 153 13.73 -15.45 6.28
C SER A 153 14.75 -14.96 5.24
N LEU A 154 14.88 -13.63 5.10
CA LEU A 154 15.90 -13.00 4.27
C LEU A 154 17.32 -13.09 4.86
N ASN A 155 17.45 -13.49 6.12
CA ASN A 155 18.68 -13.34 6.91
C ASN A 155 19.29 -11.95 6.71
N PHE A 156 18.43 -10.91 6.76
CA PHE A 156 18.67 -9.66 6.04
C PHE A 156 20.02 -9.03 6.39
N LEU A 157 20.33 -8.86 7.69
CA LEU A 157 21.57 -8.22 8.15
C LEU A 157 22.85 -8.91 7.66
N ASP A 158 22.83 -10.24 7.53
CA ASP A 158 24.00 -11.05 7.17
C ASP A 158 24.02 -11.45 5.69
N SER A 159 22.90 -11.26 4.99
CA SER A 159 22.80 -11.50 3.55
C SER A 159 23.76 -10.60 2.76
N LYS A 160 24.14 -11.01 1.56
CA LYS A 160 24.85 -10.17 0.56
C LYS A 160 24.05 -10.03 -0.73
N GLU A 161 22.82 -10.52 -0.74
CA GLU A 161 21.94 -10.53 -1.90
C GLU A 161 21.57 -9.11 -2.33
N ILE A 162 21.61 -8.88 -3.64
CA ILE A 162 21.10 -7.67 -4.28
C ILE A 162 19.69 -8.02 -4.77
N TYR A 163 18.66 -7.43 -4.17
CA TYR A 163 17.27 -7.78 -4.48
C TYR A 163 16.78 -7.23 -5.81
N GLN A 164 17.44 -6.22 -6.37
CA GLN A 164 17.08 -5.66 -7.66
C GLN A 164 17.20 -6.71 -8.77
N SER A 165 16.14 -6.86 -9.55
CA SER A 165 16.15 -7.69 -10.74
C SER A 165 17.20 -7.24 -11.75
N ALA A 166 17.94 -8.21 -12.28
CA ALA A 166 18.90 -7.97 -13.36
C ALA A 166 18.21 -7.73 -14.72
N GLU A 167 17.00 -8.26 -14.91
CA GLU A 167 16.29 -8.22 -16.19
C GLU A 167 15.22 -7.12 -16.26
N ARG A 168 14.68 -6.71 -15.11
CA ARG A 168 13.53 -5.81 -15.04
C ARG A 168 13.87 -4.54 -14.29
N ASN A 169 13.52 -3.41 -14.89
CA ASN A 169 13.60 -2.10 -14.26
C ASN A 169 12.24 -1.41 -14.38
N TYR A 170 11.59 -1.23 -13.23
CA TYR A 170 10.29 -0.57 -13.11
C TYR A 170 10.38 0.67 -12.22
N SER A 171 11.45 1.47 -12.36
CA SER A 171 11.61 2.73 -11.63
C SER A 171 10.42 3.71 -11.79
N HIS A 172 9.68 3.62 -12.89
CA HIS A 172 8.45 4.38 -13.11
C HIS A 172 7.29 3.97 -12.17
N LEU A 173 7.36 2.80 -11.52
CA LEU A 173 6.43 2.39 -10.46
C LEU A 173 6.92 2.78 -9.05
N GLY A 174 8.11 3.37 -8.98
CA GLY A 174 8.75 3.81 -7.75
C GLY A 174 9.89 2.90 -7.30
N THR A 175 10.70 3.43 -6.40
CA THR A 175 11.85 2.76 -5.79
C THR A 175 11.58 2.54 -4.32
N MET A 176 11.98 1.38 -3.81
CA MET A 176 11.82 0.97 -2.42
C MET A 176 13.19 0.75 -1.79
N ILE A 177 13.32 1.14 -0.53
CA ILE A 177 14.51 0.90 0.29
C ILE A 177 14.05 0.30 1.61
N PHE A 178 14.61 -0.84 1.99
CA PHE A 178 14.54 -1.34 3.37
C PHE A 178 15.87 -1.12 4.05
N ALA A 179 15.84 -0.77 5.33
CA ALA A 179 17.03 -0.85 6.16
C ALA A 179 16.70 -1.42 7.54
N VAL A 180 17.69 -2.09 8.12
CA VAL A 180 17.65 -2.59 9.50
C VAL A 180 18.92 -2.13 10.19
N LYS A 181 18.76 -1.55 11.39
CA LYS A 181 19.85 -1.16 12.29
C LYS A 181 19.64 -1.82 13.64
N LYS A 182 20.44 -2.83 13.95
CA LYS A 182 20.29 -3.64 15.15
C LYS A 182 21.65 -4.13 15.66
N ASP A 183 21.87 -4.03 16.98
CA ASP A 183 23.07 -4.53 17.66
C ASP A 183 24.39 -4.03 17.05
N GLY A 184 24.43 -2.76 16.64
CA GLY A 184 25.59 -2.15 15.98
C GLY A 184 25.83 -2.60 14.54
N ARG A 185 24.97 -3.47 13.99
CA ARG A 185 24.96 -3.86 12.59
C ARG A 185 23.90 -3.06 11.82
N GLU A 186 24.19 -2.77 10.57
CA GLU A 186 23.28 -2.05 9.70
C GLU A 186 23.36 -2.59 8.27
N ARG A 187 22.21 -2.69 7.61
CA ARG A 187 22.11 -2.97 6.19
C ARG A 187 20.97 -2.18 5.58
N ALA A 188 21.17 -1.66 4.38
CA ALA A 188 20.13 -1.16 3.51
C ALA A 188 20.13 -1.91 2.17
N ALA A 189 18.95 -2.06 1.57
CA ALA A 189 18.80 -2.62 0.24
C ALA A 189 17.76 -1.82 -0.56
N GLU A 190 18.14 -1.41 -1.77
CA GLU A 190 17.32 -0.63 -2.68
C GLU A 190 16.96 -1.46 -3.91
N PHE A 191 15.70 -1.35 -4.35
CA PHE A 191 15.21 -1.95 -5.59
C PHE A 191 13.88 -1.31 -6.04
N ASN A 192 13.58 -1.39 -7.33
CA ASN A 192 12.27 -1.08 -7.90
C ASN A 192 11.49 -2.35 -8.32
N TRP A 193 12.20 -3.45 -8.53
CA TRP A 193 11.61 -4.76 -8.80
C TRP A 193 12.51 -5.88 -8.28
N THR A 194 11.91 -6.99 -7.84
CA THR A 194 12.64 -8.14 -7.30
C THR A 194 11.95 -9.46 -7.65
N GLU A 195 12.74 -10.48 -7.98
CA GLU A 195 12.31 -11.88 -8.08
C GLU A 195 12.37 -12.62 -6.75
N ASN A 196 13.04 -12.06 -5.73
CA ASN A 196 13.09 -12.65 -4.41
C ASN A 196 11.70 -12.53 -3.76
N LYS A 197 11.09 -13.69 -3.47
CA LYS A 197 9.72 -13.78 -2.96
C LYS A 197 9.57 -13.09 -1.60
N ASP A 198 10.57 -13.22 -0.74
CA ASP A 198 10.52 -12.66 0.62
C ASP A 198 10.74 -11.15 0.59
N ALA A 199 11.67 -10.65 -0.23
CA ALA A 199 11.85 -9.21 -0.44
C ALA A 199 10.59 -8.57 -1.04
N LYS A 200 9.91 -9.28 -1.95
CA LYS A 200 8.60 -8.87 -2.46
C LYS A 200 7.53 -8.87 -1.37
N MET A 201 7.46 -9.91 -0.54
CA MET A 201 6.50 -9.97 0.57
C MET A 201 6.72 -8.83 1.56
N LEU A 202 7.97 -8.47 1.84
CA LEU A 202 8.33 -7.33 2.70
C LEU A 202 7.86 -6.00 2.10
N ALA A 203 8.09 -5.79 0.80
CA ALA A 203 7.62 -4.62 0.07
C ALA A 203 6.11 -4.48 0.12
N ASP A 204 5.40 -5.58 -0.10
CA ASP A 204 3.96 -5.60 -0.12
C ASP A 204 3.39 -5.37 1.30
N GLU A 205 4.03 -5.88 2.36
CA GLU A 205 3.64 -5.61 3.75
C GLU A 205 3.84 -4.14 4.12
N TYR A 206 5.00 -3.54 3.83
CA TYR A 206 5.21 -2.12 4.10
C TYR A 206 4.28 -1.23 3.27
N ARG A 207 3.98 -1.58 2.02
CA ARG A 207 2.97 -0.86 1.24
C ARG A 207 1.61 -0.92 1.91
N ARG A 208 1.17 -2.09 2.39
CA ARG A 208 -0.08 -2.24 3.16
C ARG A 208 -0.11 -1.36 4.42
N ILE A 209 1.00 -1.32 5.16
CA ILE A 209 1.17 -0.44 6.33
C ILE A 209 0.99 1.02 5.90
N CYS A 210 1.70 1.45 4.86
CA CYS A 210 1.62 2.82 4.37
C CYS A 210 0.21 3.20 3.93
N GLN A 211 -0.47 2.35 3.15
CA GLN A 211 -1.85 2.61 2.71
C GLN A 211 -2.80 2.80 3.88
N GLN A 212 -2.67 1.96 4.92
CA GLN A 212 -3.49 2.07 6.12
C GLN A 212 -3.29 3.43 6.83
N PHE A 213 -2.04 3.84 7.08
CA PHE A 213 -1.77 5.07 7.83
C PHE A 213 -2.01 6.34 7.01
N VAL A 214 -1.69 6.34 5.71
CA VAL A 214 -2.03 7.47 4.82
C VAL A 214 -3.54 7.66 4.75
N TRP A 215 -4.31 6.57 4.68
CA TRP A 215 -5.76 6.66 4.72
C TRP A 215 -6.29 7.23 6.04
N ILE A 216 -5.73 6.81 7.18
CA ILE A 216 -6.10 7.37 8.50
C ILE A 216 -5.84 8.88 8.53
N PHE A 217 -4.68 9.31 8.02
CA PHE A 217 -4.36 10.73 7.89
C PHE A 217 -5.37 11.48 7.02
N ASP A 218 -5.66 10.98 5.82
CA ASP A 218 -6.59 11.64 4.89
C ASP A 218 -7.99 11.79 5.50
N VAL A 219 -8.45 10.79 6.28
CA VAL A 219 -9.71 10.89 7.02
C VAL A 219 -9.64 11.95 8.11
N ASN A 220 -8.58 12.01 8.91
CA ASN A 220 -8.43 13.04 9.93
C ASN A 220 -8.41 14.45 9.32
N LEU A 221 -7.70 14.63 8.22
CA LEU A 221 -7.68 15.88 7.48
C LEU A 221 -9.08 16.27 6.98
N ALA A 222 -9.83 15.31 6.44
CA ALA A 222 -11.19 15.54 5.97
C ALA A 222 -12.16 15.85 7.11
N ARG A 223 -12.04 15.20 8.28
CA ARG A 223 -12.86 15.50 9.47
C ARG A 223 -12.75 16.96 9.90
N GLU A 224 -11.55 17.52 9.77
CA GLU A 224 -11.25 18.90 10.19
C GLU A 224 -11.61 19.92 9.11
N ASN A 225 -11.28 19.64 7.84
CA ASN A 225 -11.28 20.67 6.79
C ASN A 225 -12.37 20.47 5.73
N GLN A 226 -12.77 19.23 5.44
CA GLN A 226 -13.61 18.87 4.29
C GLN A 226 -14.48 17.64 4.58
N GLN A 227 -15.40 17.75 5.53
CA GLN A 227 -16.20 16.61 6.02
C GLN A 227 -16.99 15.91 4.91
N LEU A 228 -17.36 16.64 3.85
CA LEU A 228 -18.07 16.13 2.68
C LEU A 228 -17.27 15.14 1.83
N GLU A 229 -15.93 15.08 1.98
CA GLU A 229 -15.05 14.12 1.27
C GLU A 229 -15.02 12.74 1.95
N THR A 230 -15.42 12.65 3.21
CA THR A 230 -15.38 11.38 3.96
C THR A 230 -16.14 10.21 3.33
N PRO A 231 -17.26 10.37 2.59
CA PRO A 231 -17.88 9.26 1.87
C PRO A 231 -16.94 8.62 0.83
N ALA A 232 -16.21 9.44 0.05
CA ALA A 232 -15.26 8.94 -0.95
C ALA A 232 -14.08 8.23 -0.28
N LEU A 233 -13.62 8.72 0.87
CA LEU A 233 -12.59 8.03 1.67
C LEU A 233 -13.07 6.68 2.21
N MET A 234 -14.34 6.55 2.60
CA MET A 234 -14.89 5.23 2.98
C MET A 234 -14.94 4.26 1.80
N ASP A 235 -15.29 4.73 0.61
CA ASP A 235 -15.25 3.91 -0.62
C ASP A 235 -13.83 3.47 -0.95
N ALA A 236 -12.84 4.37 -0.77
CA ALA A 236 -11.43 4.03 -0.93
C ALA A 236 -10.99 2.93 0.05
N LEU A 237 -11.37 3.00 1.33
CA LEU A 237 -11.07 1.96 2.31
C LEU A 237 -11.69 0.61 1.95
N ASP A 238 -12.96 0.59 1.57
CA ASP A 238 -13.63 -0.64 1.16
C ASP A 238 -12.90 -1.29 -0.04
N SER A 239 -12.42 -0.46 -0.97
CA SER A 239 -11.58 -0.89 -2.08
C SER A 239 -10.23 -1.49 -1.63
N LEU A 240 -9.54 -0.83 -0.70
CA LEU A 240 -8.28 -1.31 -0.12
C LEU A 240 -8.47 -2.66 0.59
N LEU A 241 -9.54 -2.80 1.38
CA LEU A 241 -9.87 -4.05 2.07
C LEU A 241 -10.14 -5.19 1.09
N LYS A 242 -10.91 -4.94 0.03
CA LYS A 242 -11.21 -5.94 -1.01
C LYS A 242 -9.98 -6.42 -1.77
N ARG A 243 -8.97 -5.57 -1.94
CA ARG A 243 -7.70 -5.91 -2.60
C ARG A 243 -6.64 -6.46 -1.64
N ASN A 244 -6.95 -6.61 -0.35
CA ASN A 244 -5.97 -6.97 0.68
C ASN A 244 -4.77 -6.00 0.72
N GLU A 245 -5.06 -4.69 0.65
CA GLU A 245 -4.09 -3.59 0.68
C GLU A 245 -4.00 -2.88 2.04
N ILE A 246 -4.63 -3.45 3.08
CA ILE A 246 -4.53 -3.01 4.47
C ILE A 246 -3.72 -4.05 5.26
N SER A 247 -2.78 -3.60 6.11
CA SER A 247 -1.89 -4.51 6.85
C SER A 247 -2.63 -5.23 7.96
N ASP A 248 -3.38 -4.49 8.79
CA ASP A 248 -4.23 -5.08 9.81
C ASP A 248 -5.55 -4.31 9.94
N ALA A 249 -6.58 -4.87 9.31
CA ALA A 249 -7.92 -4.29 9.35
C ALA A 249 -8.50 -4.25 10.78
N PHE A 250 -8.13 -5.17 11.68
CA PHE A 250 -8.64 -5.18 13.05
C PHE A 250 -8.13 -3.99 13.85
N GLN A 251 -6.91 -3.56 13.58
CA GLN A 251 -6.33 -2.37 14.21
C GLN A 251 -7.14 -1.10 13.91
N MET A 252 -7.85 -1.07 12.79
CA MET A 252 -8.67 0.09 12.39
C MET A 252 -10.02 0.16 13.10
N LEU A 253 -10.47 -0.91 13.77
CA LEU A 253 -11.81 -0.97 14.37
C LEU A 253 -12.10 0.14 15.38
N PRO A 254 -11.20 0.52 16.31
CA PRO A 254 -11.46 1.63 17.22
C PRO A 254 -11.70 2.95 16.47
N PHE A 255 -10.87 3.25 15.47
CA PHE A 255 -10.99 4.45 14.65
C PHE A 255 -12.28 4.44 13.83
N LEU A 256 -12.61 3.33 13.16
CA LEU A 256 -13.85 3.19 12.40
C LEU A 256 -15.10 3.35 13.27
N ARG A 257 -15.07 2.87 14.52
CA ARG A 257 -16.18 3.05 15.46
C ARG A 257 -16.38 4.52 15.80
N GLU A 258 -15.30 5.25 16.04
CA GLU A 258 -15.35 6.70 16.23
C GLU A 258 -16.02 7.39 15.03
N LEU A 259 -15.57 7.08 13.80
CA LEU A 259 -16.15 7.64 12.57
C LEU A 259 -17.63 7.29 12.40
N SER A 260 -18.05 6.08 12.81
CA SER A 260 -19.45 5.65 12.68
C SER A 260 -20.41 6.44 13.58
N THR A 261 -19.90 7.04 14.65
CA THR A 261 -20.65 7.84 15.62
C THR A 261 -20.40 9.35 15.52
N ASP A 262 -19.45 9.78 14.68
CA ASP A 262 -19.08 11.19 14.55
C ASP A 262 -20.16 11.98 13.81
N GLU A 263 -20.98 12.74 14.55
CA GLU A 263 -22.11 13.51 14.03
C GLU A 263 -21.72 14.62 13.05
N ARG A 264 -20.44 15.02 13.03
CA ARG A 264 -19.92 15.99 12.06
C ARG A 264 -19.85 15.39 10.66
N LEU A 265 -19.79 14.07 10.56
CA LEU A 265 -19.68 13.38 9.29
C LEU A 265 -21.05 13.16 8.62
N PRO A 266 -21.11 13.25 7.28
CA PRO A 266 -22.29 12.87 6.53
C PRO A 266 -22.83 11.50 6.95
N LEU A 267 -24.15 11.37 7.07
CA LEU A 267 -24.79 10.11 7.49
C LEU A 267 -24.39 8.92 6.61
N ILE A 268 -24.16 9.17 5.31
CA ILE A 268 -23.69 8.15 4.37
C ILE A 268 -22.30 7.60 4.74
N ALA A 269 -21.37 8.46 5.16
CA ALA A 269 -20.04 8.05 5.60
C ALA A 269 -20.10 7.24 6.90
N ARG A 270 -20.87 7.72 7.88
CA ARG A 270 -21.12 7.00 9.16
C ARG A 270 -21.69 5.60 8.93
N ASN A 271 -22.72 5.50 8.10
CA ASN A 271 -23.34 4.22 7.73
C ASN A 271 -22.36 3.32 6.98
N HIS A 272 -21.48 3.88 6.14
CA HIS A 272 -20.45 3.11 5.45
C HIS A 272 -19.40 2.57 6.43
N ALA A 273 -18.88 3.39 7.34
CA ALA A 273 -17.99 2.92 8.41
C ALA A 273 -18.61 1.76 9.20
N GLY A 274 -19.91 1.88 9.55
CA GLY A 274 -20.68 0.80 10.20
C GLY A 274 -20.76 -0.50 9.38
N ARG A 275 -20.83 -0.42 8.05
CA ARG A 275 -20.77 -1.60 7.17
C ARG A 275 -19.37 -2.21 7.14
N ILE A 276 -18.33 -1.38 7.04
CA ILE A 276 -16.94 -1.83 7.02
C ILE A 276 -16.58 -2.56 8.33
N ILE A 277 -16.98 -2.01 9.49
CA ILE A 277 -16.81 -2.66 10.80
C ILE A 277 -17.38 -4.09 10.77
N LYS A 278 -18.63 -4.25 10.32
CA LYS A 278 -19.28 -5.56 10.23
C LYS A 278 -18.54 -6.52 9.30
N THR A 279 -17.96 -6.02 8.21
CA THR A 279 -17.16 -6.84 7.27
C THR A 279 -15.88 -7.34 7.94
N ILE A 280 -15.14 -6.45 8.62
CA ILE A 280 -13.89 -6.79 9.32
C ILE A 280 -14.15 -7.78 10.47
N GLU A 281 -15.22 -7.57 11.25
CA GLU A 281 -15.57 -8.47 12.34
C GLU A 281 -15.98 -9.87 11.85
N LYS A 282 -16.59 -9.96 10.66
CA LYS A 282 -16.94 -11.24 10.03
C LYS A 282 -15.72 -12.00 9.52
N SER A 283 -14.71 -11.33 8.99
CA SER A 283 -13.48 -12.00 8.49
C SER A 283 -12.60 -12.58 9.60
N LYS A 284 -12.92 -12.33 10.88
CA LYS A 284 -12.26 -12.97 12.03
C LYS A 284 -12.71 -14.41 12.26
N LYS A 285 -13.92 -14.75 11.79
CA LYS A 285 -14.56 -16.06 11.98
C LYS A 285 -14.16 -16.99 10.85
#